data_AF-A0A8H8BXJ4-F1
#
_entry.id   AF-A0A8H8BXJ4-F1
#
_cell.length_a   1.000
_cell.length_b   1.000
_cell.length_c   1.000
_cell.angle_alpha   90.00
_cell.angle_beta   90.00
_cell.angle_gamma   90.00
#
_symmetry.space_group_name_H-M   'P 1'
#
loop_
_entity.id
_entity.type
_entity.pdbx_description
1 polymer ?
#
loop_
_entity_poly.entity_id
_entity_poly.type
_entity_poly.pdbx_seq_one_letter_code
_entity_poly.pdbx_strand_id
1 'polypeptide(L)'
;MQLDAEEESSGQPSVWPDTYEIMRCPEKSCNLGPHCWRDPVSKKHYKLRTCHLRSLVEHVEQGHGLQTQEDVPEYIRQQLYAEDQQRIERRQKPTSAANFPPITITNVLPPQPHQAPLGSLIVGAPAVDPASTSVPVNRPDIPGLRDVVVKNYSYWQQSNVDDEALKVEFQKACDMTLADGLDLEQIHEDQDPDYFIKNGIKRGIARRFVGDIEQWAKRHKRGETED
;
A
#
# COMPACT_ATOMS: atom_id res chain seq x y z
N MET A 1 -49.67 -2.14 -2.29
CA MET A 1 -48.90 -1.18 -1.47
C MET A 1 -48.38 -0.13 -2.43
N GLN A 2 -49.06 1.02 -2.42
CA GLN A 2 -48.78 2.21 -3.24
C GLN A 2 -47.60 2.97 -2.66
N LEU A 3 -46.74 3.49 -3.54
CA LEU A 3 -45.99 4.72 -3.33
C LEU A 3 -46.04 5.50 -4.65
N ASP A 4 -47.22 6.06 -4.94
CA ASP A 4 -47.41 7.20 -5.83
C ASP A 4 -47.82 8.37 -4.94
N ALA A 5 -46.91 9.32 -4.73
CA ALA A 5 -47.18 10.68 -4.26
C ALA A 5 -45.85 11.45 -4.14
N GLU A 6 -45.44 12.13 -5.22
CA GLU A 6 -45.26 13.59 -5.30
C GLU A 6 -44.54 13.95 -6.60
N GLU A 7 -45.22 14.82 -7.36
CA GLU A 7 -45.07 15.15 -8.78
C GLU A 7 -44.40 16.54 -8.93
N GLU A 8 -43.62 16.68 -10.00
CA GLU A 8 -43.24 17.91 -10.73
C GLU A 8 -42.49 19.08 -10.06
N SER A 9 -41.21 19.21 -10.46
CA SER A 9 -40.54 20.52 -10.61
C SER A 9 -39.54 20.63 -11.79
N SER A 10 -39.46 19.68 -12.74
CA SER A 10 -38.66 19.96 -13.96
C SER A 10 -39.06 19.27 -15.28
N GLY A 11 -39.98 18.29 -15.30
CA GLY A 11 -40.39 17.64 -16.55
C GLY A 11 -39.26 16.91 -17.31
N GLN A 12 -38.05 16.83 -16.75
CA GLN A 12 -36.99 16.00 -17.30
C GLN A 12 -37.17 14.57 -16.77
N PRO A 13 -37.03 13.54 -17.62
CA PRO A 13 -36.97 12.16 -17.13
C PRO A 13 -35.92 12.13 -16.03
N SER A 14 -36.27 11.52 -14.88
CA SER A 14 -35.35 11.40 -13.77
C SER A 14 -34.06 10.79 -14.32
N VAL A 15 -32.97 11.56 -14.36
CA VAL A 15 -31.69 11.12 -14.94
C VAL A 15 -30.96 10.13 -14.00
N TRP A 16 -31.47 10.06 -12.77
CA TRP A 16 -30.98 9.22 -11.69
C TRP A 16 -30.99 7.72 -12.04
N PRO A 17 -32.11 7.08 -12.42
CA PRO A 17 -32.16 5.63 -12.66
C PRO A 17 -31.21 5.21 -13.78
N ASP A 18 -31.13 5.99 -14.87
CA ASP A 18 -30.25 5.71 -16.00
C ASP A 18 -28.76 5.74 -15.59
N THR A 19 -28.37 6.69 -14.74
CA THR A 19 -26.99 6.78 -14.22
C THR A 19 -26.63 5.54 -13.38
N TYR A 20 -27.55 5.07 -12.53
CA TYR A 20 -27.34 3.85 -11.74
C TYR A 20 -27.30 2.59 -12.62
N GLU A 21 -28.10 2.55 -13.69
CA GLU A 21 -28.12 1.43 -14.63
C GLU A 21 -26.84 1.34 -15.46
N ILE A 22 -26.31 2.47 -15.96
CA ILE A 22 -25.03 2.54 -16.69
C ILE A 22 -23.85 2.11 -15.80
N MET A 23 -23.87 2.50 -14.53
CA MET A 23 -22.82 2.16 -13.56
C MET A 23 -22.97 0.76 -12.95
N ARG A 24 -24.00 0.02 -13.36
CA ARG A 24 -24.19 -1.35 -12.92
C ARG A 24 -23.10 -2.23 -13.51
N CYS A 25 -22.54 -3.10 -12.66
CA CYS A 25 -21.45 -3.95 -13.10
C CYS A 25 -21.96 -4.99 -14.12
N PRO A 26 -21.37 -5.08 -15.34
CA PRO A 26 -21.83 -6.00 -16.37
C PRO A 26 -21.46 -7.46 -16.07
N GLU A 27 -20.40 -7.69 -15.29
CA GLU A 27 -19.93 -9.02 -14.95
C GLU A 27 -20.52 -9.55 -13.64
N LYS A 28 -21.19 -10.71 -13.74
CA LYS A 28 -21.67 -11.47 -12.58
C LYS A 28 -20.54 -11.93 -11.65
N SER A 29 -19.31 -12.01 -12.16
CA SER A 29 -18.09 -12.40 -11.43
C SER A 29 -17.43 -11.26 -10.66
N CYS A 30 -17.96 -10.03 -10.70
CA CYS A 30 -17.32 -8.91 -10.04
C CYS A 30 -17.52 -8.95 -8.51
N ASN A 31 -16.41 -9.08 -7.77
CA ASN A 31 -16.41 -9.11 -6.31
C ASN A 31 -16.53 -7.71 -5.65
N LEU A 32 -16.69 -6.64 -6.44
CA LEU A 32 -16.69 -5.25 -5.93
C LEU A 32 -18.08 -4.75 -5.53
N GLY A 33 -19.14 -5.50 -5.87
CA GLY A 33 -20.52 -5.18 -5.54
C GLY A 33 -21.36 -4.82 -6.78
N PRO A 34 -22.60 -4.31 -6.57
CA PRO A 34 -23.56 -4.10 -7.66
C PRO A 34 -23.16 -2.98 -8.64
N HIS A 35 -22.39 -1.99 -8.17
CA HIS A 35 -21.94 -0.86 -8.99
C HIS A 35 -20.42 -0.86 -9.05
N CYS A 36 -19.89 -0.90 -10.27
CA CYS A 36 -18.46 -0.92 -10.53
C CYS A 36 -18.18 -0.08 -11.77
N TRP A 37 -17.03 0.57 -11.80
CA TRP A 37 -16.53 1.24 -12.99
C TRP A 37 -15.37 0.43 -13.57
N ARG A 38 -15.41 0.11 -14.87
CA ARG A 38 -14.32 -0.58 -15.56
C ARG A 38 -13.47 0.44 -16.32
N ASP A 39 -12.20 0.52 -15.97
CA ASP A 39 -11.25 1.37 -16.68
C ASP A 39 -11.08 0.87 -18.14
N PRO A 40 -11.29 1.72 -19.16
CA PRO A 40 -11.12 1.34 -20.56
C PRO A 40 -9.68 0.92 -20.90
N VAL A 41 -8.68 1.46 -20.20
CA VAL A 41 -7.25 1.22 -20.45
C VAL A 41 -6.77 -0.03 -19.73
N SER A 42 -6.88 -0.07 -18.40
CA SER A 42 -6.36 -1.21 -17.62
C SER A 42 -7.31 -2.41 -17.57
N LYS A 43 -8.56 -2.26 -18.03
CA LYS A 43 -9.67 -3.22 -17.84
C LYS A 43 -9.93 -3.57 -16.37
N LYS A 44 -9.32 -2.84 -15.42
CA LYS A 44 -9.51 -3.04 -13.99
C LYS A 44 -10.86 -2.48 -13.56
N HIS A 45 -11.53 -3.19 -12.67
CA HIS A 45 -12.77 -2.72 -12.06
C HIS A 45 -12.46 -1.97 -10.77
N TYR A 46 -13.15 -0.85 -10.56
CA TYR A 46 -13.11 -0.04 -9.37
C TYR A 46 -14.49 -0.02 -8.71
N LYS A 47 -14.52 -0.08 -7.39
CA LYS A 47 -15.78 -0.07 -6.63
C LYS A 47 -16.36 1.33 -6.61
N LEU A 48 -17.57 1.49 -7.14
CA LEU A 48 -18.31 2.74 -7.01
C LEU A 48 -19.03 2.77 -5.65
N ARG A 49 -18.73 3.80 -4.86
CA ARG A 49 -19.40 4.09 -3.59
C ARG A 49 -20.49 5.14 -3.81
N THR A 50 -21.35 5.31 -2.83
CA THR A 50 -22.44 6.29 -2.85
C THR A 50 -21.94 7.72 -3.12
N CYS A 51 -20.76 8.09 -2.63
CA CYS A 51 -20.17 9.41 -2.92
C CYS A 51 -19.87 9.60 -4.42
N HIS A 52 -19.32 8.57 -5.06
CA HIS A 52 -18.97 8.59 -6.49
C HIS A 52 -20.22 8.61 -7.34
N LEU A 53 -21.24 7.83 -6.97
CA LEU A 53 -22.54 7.83 -7.64
C LEU A 53 -23.25 9.18 -7.53
N ARG A 54 -23.22 9.84 -6.36
CA ARG A 54 -23.79 11.18 -6.21
C ARG A 54 -23.07 12.22 -7.08
N SER A 55 -21.74 12.18 -7.12
CA SER A 55 -20.96 13.07 -7.98
C SER A 55 -21.19 12.81 -9.46
N LEU A 56 -21.44 11.57 -9.86
CA LEU A 56 -21.83 11.25 -11.23
C LEU A 56 -23.18 11.86 -11.58
N VAL A 57 -24.18 11.78 -10.68
CA VAL A 57 -25.47 12.38 -10.98
C VAL A 57 -25.41 13.90 -11.03
N GLU A 58 -24.68 14.54 -10.10
CA GLU A 58 -24.44 15.98 -10.14
C GLU A 58 -23.81 16.42 -11.48
N HIS A 59 -22.91 15.60 -12.03
CA HIS A 59 -22.32 15.85 -13.34
C HIS A 59 -23.36 15.83 -14.47
N VAL A 60 -24.30 14.88 -14.42
CA VAL A 60 -25.37 14.78 -15.44
C VAL A 60 -26.42 15.87 -15.28
N GLU A 61 -26.73 16.27 -14.05
CA GLU A 61 -27.60 17.42 -13.77
C GLU A 61 -27.01 18.73 -14.30
N GLN A 62 -25.69 18.86 -14.30
CA GLN A 62 -24.97 19.99 -14.92
C GLN A 62 -24.99 19.97 -16.46
N GLY A 63 -25.66 18.98 -17.08
CA GLY A 63 -25.85 18.88 -18.53
C GLY A 63 -24.77 18.07 -19.26
N HIS A 64 -23.86 17.45 -18.53
CA HIS A 64 -22.85 16.56 -19.11
C HIS A 64 -23.40 15.13 -19.21
N GLY A 65 -23.69 14.66 -20.43
CA GLY A 65 -24.26 13.34 -20.63
C GLY A 65 -23.30 12.21 -20.18
N LEU A 66 -23.81 11.29 -19.36
CA LEU A 66 -23.21 9.98 -19.13
C LEU A 66 -24.00 8.96 -19.93
N GLN A 67 -23.51 8.55 -21.11
CA GLN A 67 -24.15 7.49 -21.90
C GLN A 67 -23.49 6.13 -21.69
N THR A 68 -22.20 6.12 -21.40
CA THR A 68 -21.41 4.90 -21.23
C THR A 68 -20.56 4.94 -19.98
N GLN A 69 -20.04 3.78 -19.57
CA GLN A 69 -19.04 3.70 -18.51
C GLN A 69 -17.73 4.43 -18.88
N GLU A 70 -17.52 4.79 -20.15
CA GLU A 70 -16.32 5.53 -20.59
C GLU A 70 -16.46 7.04 -20.37
N ASP A 71 -17.69 7.56 -20.26
CA ASP A 71 -17.98 8.98 -20.06
C ASP A 71 -17.77 9.46 -18.62
N VAL A 72 -17.29 8.59 -17.72
CA VAL A 72 -17.00 8.96 -16.33
C VAL A 72 -15.96 10.10 -16.29
N PRO A 73 -16.24 11.23 -15.63
CA PRO A 73 -15.35 12.39 -15.61
C PRO A 73 -14.01 12.09 -14.95
N GLU A 74 -12.97 12.76 -15.42
CA GLU A 74 -11.60 12.55 -14.94
C GLU A 74 -11.46 12.76 -13.42
N TYR A 75 -12.17 13.73 -12.84
CA TYR A 75 -12.12 13.96 -11.39
C TYR A 75 -12.64 12.77 -10.58
N ILE A 76 -13.66 12.07 -11.07
CA ILE A 76 -14.21 10.87 -10.42
C ILE A 76 -13.25 9.69 -10.61
N ARG A 77 -12.63 9.56 -11.80
CA ARG A 77 -11.59 8.55 -12.04
C ARG A 77 -10.41 8.74 -11.08
N GLN A 78 -9.93 9.98 -10.95
CA GLN A 78 -8.86 10.33 -10.02
C GLN A 78 -9.23 10.01 -8.57
N GLN A 79 -10.47 10.30 -8.16
CA GLN A 79 -10.94 9.96 -6.83
C GLN A 79 -10.98 8.43 -6.59
N LEU A 80 -11.39 7.64 -7.58
CA LEU A 80 -11.34 6.19 -7.52
C LEU A 80 -9.91 5.66 -7.44
N TYR A 81 -8.97 6.22 -8.21
CA TYR A 81 -7.56 5.85 -8.16
C TYR A 81 -6.93 6.19 -6.81
N ALA A 82 -7.19 7.40 -6.29
CA ALA A 82 -6.72 7.82 -4.98
C ALA A 82 -7.30 6.95 -3.85
N GLU A 83 -8.58 6.58 -3.93
CA GLU A 83 -9.21 5.71 -2.94
C GLU A 83 -8.64 4.28 -3.00
N ASP A 84 -8.43 3.72 -4.19
CA ASP A 84 -7.83 2.40 -4.36
C ASP A 84 -6.39 2.38 -3.83
N GLN A 85 -5.61 3.42 -4.13
CA GLN A 85 -4.27 3.62 -3.60
C GLN A 85 -4.27 3.72 -2.07
N GLN A 86 -5.14 4.54 -1.48
CA GLN A 86 -5.30 4.61 -0.03
C GLN A 86 -5.74 3.28 0.59
N ARG A 87 -6.56 2.49 -0.10
CA ARG A 87 -6.97 1.16 0.38
C ARG A 87 -5.79 0.19 0.35
N ILE A 88 -4.95 0.24 -0.67
CA ILE A 88 -3.72 -0.54 -0.76
C ILE A 88 -2.79 -0.14 0.40
N GLU A 89 -2.57 1.16 0.60
CA GLU A 89 -1.77 1.70 1.71
C GLU A 89 -2.31 1.29 3.09
N ARG A 90 -3.63 1.37 3.32
CA ARG A 90 -4.25 0.95 4.60
C ARG A 90 -4.15 -0.55 4.84
N ARG A 91 -4.15 -1.37 3.79
CA ARG A 91 -3.94 -2.83 3.91
C ARG A 91 -2.47 -3.18 4.13
N GLN A 92 -1.56 -2.34 3.63
CA GLN A 92 -0.12 -2.48 3.82
C GLN A 92 0.36 -1.90 5.15
N LYS A 93 -0.41 -1.01 5.78
CA LYS A 93 -0.21 -0.60 7.16
C LYS A 93 -0.61 -1.77 8.09
N PRO A 94 0.32 -2.41 8.83
CA PRO A 94 -0.10 -3.13 10.02
C PRO A 94 -0.84 -2.11 10.87
N THR A 95 -2.00 -2.46 11.39
CA THR A 95 -2.74 -1.63 12.33
C THR A 95 -1.77 -1.21 13.42
N SER A 96 -1.20 0.00 13.36
CA SER A 96 -0.75 0.69 14.56
C SER A 96 -2.05 0.94 15.29
N ALA A 97 -2.46 -0.07 16.05
CA ALA A 97 -3.36 0.09 17.16
C ALA A 97 -2.82 1.31 17.90
N ALA A 98 -3.69 2.29 18.04
CA ALA A 98 -3.44 3.49 18.81
C ALA A 98 -2.66 3.16 20.08
N ASN A 99 -1.81 4.08 20.49
CA ASN A 99 -1.07 4.13 21.75
C ASN A 99 -1.99 3.84 22.95
N PHE A 100 -2.34 2.59 23.16
CA PHE A 100 -3.04 2.11 24.33
C PHE A 100 -2.06 1.19 25.06
N PRO A 101 -1.82 1.44 26.36
CA PRO A 101 -1.01 0.53 27.15
C PRO A 101 -1.64 -0.87 27.14
N PRO A 102 -0.83 -1.93 27.25
CA PRO A 102 -1.32 -3.30 27.25
C PRO A 102 -2.37 -3.50 28.35
N ILE A 103 -3.57 -3.93 27.95
CA ILE A 103 -4.64 -4.27 28.89
C ILE A 103 -4.32 -5.65 29.46
N THR A 104 -3.78 -5.69 30.67
CA THR A 104 -3.64 -6.92 31.46
C THR A 104 -5.02 -7.34 31.97
N ILE A 105 -5.64 -8.33 31.32
CA ILE A 105 -6.85 -8.96 31.84
C ILE A 105 -6.44 -10.00 32.88
N THR A 106 -6.37 -9.60 34.14
CA THR A 106 -6.20 -10.52 35.27
C THR A 106 -7.52 -11.22 35.55
N ASN A 107 -7.61 -12.50 35.18
CA ASN A 107 -8.77 -13.32 35.51
C ASN A 107 -8.71 -13.66 37.01
N VAL A 108 -9.39 -12.88 37.85
CA VAL A 108 -9.46 -13.13 39.30
C VAL A 108 -10.55 -14.17 39.59
N LEU A 109 -10.14 -15.41 39.85
CA LEU A 109 -11.02 -16.40 40.48
C LEU A 109 -11.13 -16.07 41.99
N PRO A 110 -12.33 -16.17 42.61
CA PRO A 110 -12.50 -15.99 44.05
C PRO A 110 -11.68 -16.99 44.87
N PRO A 111 -11.12 -16.60 46.04
CA PRO A 111 -10.22 -17.43 46.82
C PRO A 111 -10.97 -18.58 47.51
N GLN A 112 -10.58 -19.82 47.19
CA GLN A 112 -10.86 -20.98 48.04
C GLN A 112 -9.67 -21.21 48.99
N PRO A 113 -9.89 -21.47 50.30
CA PRO A 113 -8.86 -21.21 51.30
C PRO A 113 -8.24 -22.51 51.84
N HIS A 114 -7.04 -22.90 51.44
CA HIS A 114 -6.24 -23.80 52.28
C HIS A 114 -4.75 -23.86 51.92
N GLN A 115 -3.97 -23.38 52.91
CA GLN A 115 -2.73 -23.94 53.44
C GLN A 115 -1.40 -23.74 52.69
N ALA A 116 -0.60 -22.85 53.29
CA ALA A 116 0.86 -22.80 53.29
C ALA A 116 1.48 -24.16 53.75
N PRO A 117 2.80 -24.47 53.59
CA PRO A 117 3.90 -23.50 53.79
C PRO A 117 5.26 -23.70 53.06
N LEU A 118 6.12 -22.69 53.28
CA LEU A 118 7.60 -22.72 53.46
C LEU A 118 8.56 -22.83 52.25
N GLY A 119 9.17 -21.68 51.92
CA GLY A 119 10.60 -21.44 52.19
C GLY A 119 11.64 -21.74 51.10
N SER A 120 12.23 -20.70 50.50
CA SER A 120 13.71 -20.50 50.54
C SER A 120 14.15 -19.20 49.88
N LEU A 121 15.09 -18.55 50.57
CA LEU A 121 15.91 -17.41 50.14
C LEU A 121 16.87 -17.82 49.01
N ILE A 122 17.42 -16.85 48.26
CA ILE A 122 18.86 -16.66 47.98
C ILE A 122 19.08 -15.54 46.92
N VAL A 123 19.70 -14.45 47.39
CA VAL A 123 20.88 -13.72 46.85
C VAL A 123 20.82 -12.95 45.51
N GLY A 124 21.06 -11.62 45.62
CA GLY A 124 22.24 -10.95 45.03
C GLY A 124 22.12 -10.28 43.65
N ALA A 125 22.13 -8.94 43.65
CA ALA A 125 22.43 -8.01 42.54
C ALA A 125 23.85 -8.23 41.92
N PRO A 126 24.33 -7.58 40.81
CA PRO A 126 23.99 -6.26 40.21
C PRO A 126 23.67 -6.33 38.68
N ALA A 127 22.94 -5.40 38.06
CA ALA A 127 23.23 -4.01 37.67
C ALA A 127 24.28 -3.82 36.55
N VAL A 128 23.81 -3.10 35.50
CA VAL A 128 24.47 -2.22 34.51
C VAL A 128 25.23 -2.79 33.29
N ASP A 129 24.69 -2.39 32.12
CA ASP A 129 25.25 -2.18 30.77
C ASP A 129 25.78 -3.38 29.94
N PRO A 130 25.42 -3.43 28.64
CA PRO A 130 26.14 -2.58 27.70
C PRO A 130 25.21 -1.60 26.97
N ALA A 131 25.60 -0.33 27.01
CA ALA A 131 25.35 0.61 25.93
C ALA A 131 25.79 -0.04 24.60
N SER A 132 24.85 -0.68 23.92
CA SER A 132 24.92 -0.74 22.46
C SER A 132 24.48 0.63 22.00
N THR A 133 25.45 1.54 21.94
CA THR A 133 25.35 2.71 21.08
C THR A 133 25.14 2.14 19.68
N SER A 134 23.87 1.96 19.29
CA SER A 134 23.52 1.77 17.91
C SER A 134 24.07 3.01 17.22
N VAL A 135 25.20 2.83 16.54
CA VAL A 135 25.62 3.74 15.49
C VAL A 135 24.34 4.03 14.72
N PRO A 136 23.93 5.30 14.53
CA PRO A 136 22.80 5.56 13.68
C PRO A 136 23.19 5.04 12.31
N VAL A 137 22.78 3.82 11.98
CA VAL A 137 22.73 3.34 10.62
C VAL A 137 21.89 4.42 9.95
N ASN A 138 22.53 5.18 9.06
CA ASN A 138 21.84 6.15 8.22
C ASN A 138 20.88 5.33 7.37
N ARG A 139 19.73 4.95 7.96
CA ARG A 139 18.68 4.25 7.26
C ARG A 139 18.23 5.24 6.19
N PRO A 140 18.37 4.89 4.90
CA PRO A 140 17.80 5.70 3.86
C PRO A 140 16.29 5.62 4.06
N ASP A 141 15.70 6.65 4.66
CA ASP A 141 14.26 6.77 4.82
C ASP A 141 13.67 7.00 3.42
N ILE A 142 13.34 5.93 2.72
CA ILE A 142 12.90 6.00 1.34
C ILE A 142 11.37 6.13 1.33
N PRO A 143 10.82 7.26 0.89
CA PRO A 143 9.38 7.43 0.79
C PRO A 143 8.81 6.53 -0.33
N GLY A 144 7.63 5.97 -0.08
CA GLY A 144 6.89 5.14 -1.04
C GLY A 144 6.65 3.69 -0.59
N LEU A 145 5.92 2.92 -1.41
CA LEU A 145 5.65 1.51 -1.15
C LEU A 145 6.91 0.68 -1.38
N ARG A 146 7.26 -0.23 -0.46
CA ARG A 146 8.52 -1.00 -0.51
C ARG A 146 8.74 -1.73 -1.84
N ASP A 147 7.71 -2.40 -2.35
CA ASP A 147 7.75 -3.12 -3.61
C ASP A 147 7.86 -2.18 -4.82
N VAL A 148 7.17 -1.04 -4.78
CA VAL A 148 7.26 0.00 -5.83
C VAL A 148 8.62 0.70 -5.79
N VAL A 149 9.15 0.95 -4.61
CA VAL A 149 10.46 1.54 -4.35
C VAL A 149 11.57 0.64 -4.90
N VAL A 150 11.49 -0.67 -4.66
CA VAL A 150 12.42 -1.66 -5.23
C VAL A 150 12.35 -1.63 -6.77
N LYS A 151 11.16 -1.52 -7.36
CA LYS A 151 10.99 -1.39 -8.82
C LYS A 151 11.54 -0.08 -9.37
N ASN A 152 11.28 1.05 -8.69
CA ASN A 152 11.77 2.35 -9.11
C ASN A 152 13.31 2.42 -9.03
N TYR A 153 13.87 1.80 -8.00
CA TYR A 153 15.32 1.65 -7.88
C TYR A 153 15.91 0.80 -9.00
N SER A 154 15.25 -0.31 -9.37
CA SER A 154 15.72 -1.16 -10.47
C SER A 154 15.62 -0.47 -11.82
N TYR A 155 14.55 0.31 -12.09
CA TYR A 155 14.46 1.15 -13.28
C TYR A 155 15.56 2.21 -13.32
N TRP A 156 15.85 2.84 -12.18
CA TRP A 156 16.95 3.80 -12.09
C TRP A 156 18.30 3.14 -12.36
N GLN A 157 18.55 1.96 -11.79
CA GLN A 157 19.78 1.19 -12.06
C GLN A 157 19.91 0.83 -13.54
N GLN A 158 18.83 0.37 -14.17
CA GLN A 158 18.81 0.06 -15.60
C GLN A 158 19.04 1.31 -16.48
N SER A 159 18.61 2.49 -16.03
CA SER A 159 18.82 3.75 -16.75
C SER A 159 20.28 4.21 -16.73
N ASN A 160 21.09 3.71 -15.80
CA ASN A 160 22.53 4.01 -15.70
C ASN A 160 23.41 3.11 -16.58
N VAL A 161 22.81 2.17 -17.33
CA VAL A 161 23.53 1.17 -18.13
C VAL A 161 22.93 1.07 -19.52
N ASP A 162 23.77 1.08 -20.56
CA ASP A 162 23.33 0.95 -21.95
C ASP A 162 23.23 -0.51 -22.40
N ASP A 163 24.05 -1.39 -21.83
CA ASP A 163 24.10 -2.82 -22.16
C ASP A 163 22.85 -3.57 -21.66
N GLU A 164 22.08 -4.12 -22.60
CA GLU A 164 20.86 -4.90 -22.34
C GLU A 164 21.11 -6.15 -21.49
N ALA A 165 22.25 -6.82 -21.66
CA ALA A 165 22.58 -8.01 -20.86
C ALA A 165 22.86 -7.65 -19.39
N LEU A 166 23.31 -6.42 -19.11
CA LEU A 166 23.47 -5.93 -17.74
C LEU A 166 22.14 -5.45 -17.15
N LYS A 167 21.26 -4.84 -17.96
CA LYS A 167 19.90 -4.47 -17.53
C LYS A 167 19.10 -5.70 -17.08
N VAL A 168 19.21 -6.81 -17.81
CA VAL A 168 18.57 -8.08 -17.43
C VAL A 168 19.08 -8.60 -16.08
N GLU A 169 20.37 -8.43 -15.77
CA GLU A 169 20.92 -8.83 -14.46
C GLU A 169 20.37 -7.96 -13.32
N PHE A 170 20.19 -6.66 -13.55
CA PHE A 170 19.54 -5.77 -12.59
C PHE A 170 18.06 -6.10 -12.39
N GLN A 171 17.35 -6.43 -13.48
CA GLN A 171 15.97 -6.88 -13.41
C GLN A 171 15.86 -8.18 -12.60
N LYS A 172 16.77 -9.14 -12.85
CA LYS A 172 16.83 -10.40 -12.09
C LYS A 172 17.09 -10.17 -10.60
N ALA A 173 17.97 -9.23 -10.25
CA ALA A 173 18.20 -8.84 -8.84
C ALA A 173 16.95 -8.24 -8.19
N CYS A 174 16.22 -7.40 -8.94
CA CYS A 174 14.94 -6.84 -8.51
C CYS A 174 13.87 -7.92 -8.29
N ASP A 175 13.69 -8.82 -9.25
CA ASP A 175 12.69 -9.87 -9.19
C ASP A 175 12.95 -10.82 -8.01
N MET A 176 14.21 -11.14 -7.76
CA MET A 176 14.65 -11.94 -6.61
C MET A 176 14.38 -11.24 -5.28
N THR A 177 14.71 -9.95 -5.19
CA THR A 177 14.44 -9.12 -4.01
C THR A 177 12.94 -9.12 -3.68
N LEU A 178 12.09 -8.94 -4.68
CA LEU A 178 10.64 -8.95 -4.53
C LEU A 178 10.10 -10.35 -4.19
N ALA A 179 10.65 -11.41 -4.79
CA ALA A 179 10.26 -12.79 -4.53
C ALA A 179 10.55 -13.20 -3.09
N ASP A 180 11.70 -12.78 -2.55
CA ASP A 180 12.11 -13.06 -1.18
C ASP A 180 11.51 -12.06 -0.18
N GLY A 181 10.73 -11.08 -0.66
CA GLY A 181 10.06 -10.07 0.16
C GLY A 181 11.00 -9.07 0.84
N LEU A 182 12.21 -8.92 0.30
CA LEU A 182 13.21 -7.98 0.78
C LEU A 182 12.89 -6.56 0.28
N ASP A 183 13.13 -5.57 1.12
CA ASP A 183 13.08 -4.16 0.73
C ASP A 183 14.47 -3.52 0.67
N LEU A 184 14.55 -2.32 0.09
CA LEU A 184 15.83 -1.61 -0.07
C LEU A 184 16.45 -1.19 1.25
N GLU A 185 15.67 -1.00 2.32
CA GLU A 185 16.21 -0.69 3.64
C GLU A 185 16.94 -1.94 4.19
N GLN A 186 16.34 -3.11 4.07
CA GLN A 186 16.92 -4.39 4.50
C GLN A 186 18.18 -4.72 3.70
N ILE A 187 18.15 -4.56 2.37
CA ILE A 187 19.34 -4.79 1.53
C ILE A 187 20.48 -3.83 1.90
N HIS A 188 20.14 -2.58 2.21
CA HIS A 188 21.11 -1.58 2.65
C HIS A 188 21.62 -1.83 4.07
N GLU A 189 20.81 -2.41 4.96
CA GLU A 189 21.21 -2.79 6.32
C GLU A 189 22.17 -3.99 6.29
N ASP A 190 21.86 -5.02 5.49
CA ASP A 190 22.66 -6.24 5.42
C ASP A 190 24.00 -6.02 4.70
N GLN A 191 24.05 -5.04 3.77
CA GLN A 191 25.18 -4.77 2.89
C GLN A 191 25.89 -6.04 2.38
N ASP A 192 25.11 -7.04 1.96
CA ASP A 192 25.62 -8.35 1.55
C ASP A 192 25.49 -8.57 0.03
N PRO A 193 26.51 -8.20 -0.77
CA PRO A 193 26.59 -8.57 -2.17
C PRO A 193 26.66 -10.09 -2.41
N ASP A 194 27.13 -10.89 -1.44
CA ASP A 194 27.34 -12.33 -1.63
C ASP A 194 26.02 -13.09 -1.71
N TYR A 195 24.95 -12.59 -1.07
CA TYR A 195 23.59 -13.11 -1.25
C TYR A 195 23.19 -13.13 -2.73
N PHE A 196 23.33 -12.00 -3.43
CA PHE A 196 23.00 -11.90 -4.86
C PHE A 196 23.94 -12.73 -5.74
N ILE A 197 25.22 -12.80 -5.38
CA ILE A 197 26.21 -13.61 -6.13
C ILE A 197 25.88 -15.10 -6.03
N LYS A 198 25.53 -15.59 -4.85
CA LYS A 198 25.13 -16.99 -4.63
C LYS A 198 23.89 -17.36 -5.44
N ASN A 199 22.99 -16.41 -5.65
CA ASN A 199 21.80 -16.59 -6.47
C ASN A 199 22.03 -16.34 -7.97
N GLY A 200 23.29 -16.24 -8.40
CA GLY A 200 23.67 -16.22 -9.82
C GLY A 200 23.52 -14.86 -10.48
N ILE A 201 23.71 -13.77 -9.73
CA ILE A 201 23.88 -12.41 -10.26
C ILE A 201 25.37 -12.11 -10.37
N LYS A 202 25.79 -11.43 -11.44
CA LYS A 202 27.20 -11.05 -11.63
C LYS A 202 27.72 -10.22 -10.46
N ARG A 203 28.92 -10.54 -9.96
CA ARG A 203 29.58 -9.87 -8.81
C ARG A 203 29.61 -8.34 -8.90
N GLY A 204 29.82 -7.78 -10.09
CA GLY A 204 29.83 -6.33 -10.29
C GLY A 204 28.45 -5.70 -10.08
N ILE A 205 27.41 -6.37 -10.58
CA ILE A 205 26.01 -5.95 -10.47
C ILE A 205 25.54 -6.04 -9.03
N ALA A 206 25.80 -7.17 -8.36
CA ALA A 206 25.48 -7.35 -6.94
C ALA A 206 26.06 -6.25 -6.04
N ARG A 207 27.33 -5.88 -6.26
CA ARG A 207 27.98 -4.80 -5.50
C ARG A 207 27.35 -3.43 -5.74
N ARG A 208 26.97 -3.13 -6.98
CA ARG A 208 26.31 -1.87 -7.35
C ARG A 208 24.88 -1.80 -6.84
N PHE A 209 24.15 -2.91 -6.95
CA PHE A 209 22.79 -3.04 -6.48
C PHE A 209 22.65 -2.82 -4.97
N VAL A 210 23.66 -3.22 -4.17
CA VAL A 210 23.66 -2.94 -2.73
C VAL A 210 24.20 -1.53 -2.43
N GLY A 211 25.31 -1.14 -3.08
CA GLY A 211 26.03 0.09 -2.76
C GLY A 211 25.36 1.38 -3.22
N ASP A 212 24.61 1.34 -4.33
CA ASP A 212 24.02 2.58 -4.88
C ASP A 212 22.66 2.92 -4.25
N ILE A 213 22.13 2.10 -3.33
CA ILE A 213 20.85 2.35 -2.64
C ILE A 213 20.88 3.68 -1.89
N GLU A 214 21.96 3.97 -1.17
CA GLU A 214 22.10 5.22 -0.42
C GLU A 214 22.10 6.45 -1.36
N GLN A 215 22.79 6.33 -2.49
CA GLN A 215 22.87 7.41 -3.48
C GLN A 215 21.50 7.67 -4.13
N TRP A 216 20.79 6.61 -4.49
CA TRP A 216 19.46 6.71 -5.06
C TRP A 216 18.47 7.29 -4.05
N ALA A 217 18.47 6.82 -2.81
CA ALA A 217 17.62 7.35 -1.74
C ALA A 217 17.82 8.87 -1.51
N LYS A 218 19.08 9.33 -1.47
CA LYS A 218 19.42 10.76 -1.37
C LYS A 218 18.93 11.59 -2.56
N ARG A 219 18.84 10.98 -3.75
CA ARG A 219 18.34 11.66 -4.95
C ARG A 219 16.81 11.66 -5.01
N HIS A 220 16.18 10.56 -4.63
CA HIS A 220 14.73 10.39 -4.56
C HIS A 220 14.11 11.41 -3.60
N LYS A 221 14.71 11.60 -2.41
CA LYS A 221 14.25 12.62 -1.44
C LYS A 221 14.24 14.06 -1.97
N ARG A 222 15.16 14.40 -2.87
CA ARG A 222 15.29 15.77 -3.39
C ARG A 222 14.26 16.07 -4.47
N GLY A 223 13.94 15.05 -5.29
CA GLY A 223 12.95 15.16 -6.35
C GLY A 223 11.53 15.38 -5.85
N GLU A 224 11.19 14.89 -4.66
CA GLU A 224 9.85 15.06 -4.06
C GLU A 224 9.67 16.41 -3.33
N THR A 225 10.73 17.20 -3.13
CA THR A 225 10.63 18.52 -2.44
C THR A 225 10.50 19.69 -3.42
N GLU A 226 10.58 19.46 -4.73
CA GLU A 226 10.54 20.49 -5.78
C GLU A 226 9.29 20.40 -6.68
N ASP A 227 8.19 19.78 -6.20
CA ASP A 227 6.88 19.78 -6.87
C ASP A 227 5.77 20.34 -5.96
#